data_AF-A0A1C6IU70-F1
#
_entry.id   AF-A0A1C6IU70-F1
#
_cell.length_a   1.000
_cell.length_b   1.000
_cell.length_c   1.000
_cell.angle_alpha   90.00
_cell.angle_beta   90.00
_cell.angle_gamma   90.00
#
_symmetry.space_group_name_H-M   'P 1'
#
loop_
_entity.id
_entity.type
_entity.pdbx_description
1 polymer ?
#
loop_
_entity_poly.entity_id
_entity_poly.type
_entity_poly.pdbx_seq_one_letter_code
_entity_poly.pdbx_strand_id
1 'polypeptide(L)'
;MASNHTEHFSLNQWQADDQVLRTDFNEDNAKIDSALKDLAAAQAEKADQTALDALAAEVAKKATTAALEALSKKLASMPCLVTGTYTGDGAESRLISLGFQPKALLVMTDEGYSARPYTDDYYGGLALPGKPVCLKTVYGTDYILTVESQGFRVYYNKSKYVFSNQKEFNYHYLAWK
;
A
#
# COMPACT_ATOMS: atom_id res chain seq x y z
N MET A 1 -9.74 -68.07 -38.87
CA MET A 1 -8.70 -67.11 -38.44
C MET A 1 -8.83 -65.90 -39.34
N ALA A 2 -8.70 -64.70 -38.81
CA ALA A 2 -8.72 -63.50 -39.66
C ALA A 2 -7.58 -63.53 -40.69
N SER A 3 -7.90 -63.16 -41.92
CA SER A 3 -6.92 -63.03 -43.01
C SER A 3 -6.23 -61.67 -43.02
N ASN A 4 -6.69 -60.71 -42.21
CA ASN A 4 -6.12 -59.37 -42.12
C ASN A 4 -6.18 -58.80 -40.69
N HIS A 5 -5.45 -57.72 -40.42
CA HIS A 5 -5.44 -57.03 -39.13
C HIS A 5 -5.51 -55.50 -39.26
N THR A 6 -6.05 -54.82 -38.23
CA THR A 6 -6.00 -53.35 -38.14
C THR A 6 -4.57 -52.85 -37.97
N GLU A 7 -4.28 -51.67 -38.50
CA GLU A 7 -2.92 -51.12 -38.54
C GLU A 7 -2.32 -50.78 -37.16
N HIS A 8 -3.08 -50.15 -36.26
CA HIS A 8 -2.51 -49.55 -35.04
C HIS A 8 -2.47 -50.45 -33.82
N PHE A 9 -3.39 -51.42 -33.72
CA PHE A 9 -3.49 -52.33 -32.58
C PHE A 9 -3.47 -53.81 -33.00
N SER A 10 -3.26 -54.07 -34.30
CA SER A 10 -3.23 -55.43 -34.86
C SER A 10 -4.42 -56.28 -34.44
N LEU A 11 -5.61 -55.67 -34.37
CA LEU A 11 -6.88 -56.36 -34.09
C LEU A 11 -7.28 -57.18 -35.32
N ASN A 12 -7.93 -58.32 -35.12
CA ASN A 12 -8.38 -59.18 -36.21
C ASN A 12 -9.42 -58.46 -37.09
N GLN A 13 -9.24 -58.57 -38.41
CA GLN A 13 -10.15 -58.04 -39.41
C GLN A 13 -10.58 -59.17 -40.35
N TRP A 14 -11.73 -59.77 -40.05
CA TRP A 14 -12.29 -60.89 -40.82
C TRP A 14 -12.94 -60.40 -42.13
N GLN A 15 -12.62 -61.08 -43.23
CA GLN A 15 -13.32 -60.95 -44.52
C GLN A 15 -14.54 -61.88 -44.59
N ALA A 16 -15.38 -61.73 -45.61
CA ALA A 16 -16.65 -62.48 -45.72
C ALA A 16 -16.47 -64.02 -45.67
N ASP A 17 -15.33 -64.51 -46.17
CA ASP A 17 -15.01 -65.93 -46.21
C ASP A 17 -14.22 -66.42 -44.97
N ASP A 18 -13.84 -65.53 -44.05
CA ASP A 18 -13.08 -65.88 -42.86
C ASP A 18 -13.96 -66.47 -41.76
N GLN A 19 -13.52 -67.56 -41.15
CA GLN A 19 -14.15 -68.09 -39.95
C GLN A 19 -13.77 -67.24 -38.72
N VAL A 20 -14.78 -66.67 -38.07
CA VAL A 20 -14.65 -65.96 -36.79
C VAL A 20 -14.40 -66.96 -35.67
N LEU A 21 -13.28 -66.80 -34.96
CA LEU A 21 -12.87 -67.69 -33.87
C LEU A 21 -12.92 -66.95 -32.53
N ARG A 22 -13.34 -67.67 -31.48
CA ARG A 22 -13.43 -67.13 -30.11
C ARG A 22 -12.07 -66.68 -29.58
N THR A 23 -10.99 -67.33 -30.00
CA THR A 23 -9.63 -67.00 -29.59
C THR A 23 -9.24 -65.62 -30.11
N ASP A 24 -9.35 -65.40 -31.43
CA ASP A 24 -9.12 -64.12 -32.10
C ASP A 24 -9.93 -62.98 -31.46
N PHE A 25 -11.22 -63.24 -31.17
CA PHE A 25 -12.10 -62.26 -30.53
C PHE A 25 -11.67 -61.91 -29.09
N ASN A 26 -11.26 -62.89 -28.30
CA ASN A 26 -10.80 -62.65 -26.93
C ASN A 26 -9.44 -61.94 -26.90
N GLU A 27 -8.56 -62.21 -27.88
CA GLU A 27 -7.29 -61.51 -28.02
C GLU A 27 -7.49 -60.04 -28.37
N ASP A 28 -8.42 -59.74 -29.27
CA ASP A 28 -8.77 -58.36 -29.60
C ASP A 28 -9.37 -57.62 -28.41
N ASN A 29 -10.24 -58.28 -27.63
CA ASN A 29 -10.78 -57.69 -26.40
C ASN A 29 -9.68 -57.36 -25.40
N ALA A 30 -8.66 -58.22 -25.26
CA ALA A 30 -7.53 -57.93 -24.39
C ALA A 30 -6.69 -56.74 -24.88
N LYS A 31 -6.48 -56.62 -26.20
CA LYS A 31 -5.78 -55.47 -26.80
C LYS A 31 -6.55 -54.16 -26.62
N ILE A 32 -7.87 -54.20 -26.81
CA ILE A 32 -8.76 -53.05 -26.62
C ILE A 32 -8.77 -52.62 -25.15
N ASP A 33 -8.87 -53.57 -24.22
CA ASP A 33 -8.82 -53.30 -22.78
C ASP A 33 -7.50 -52.64 -22.36
N SER A 34 -6.36 -53.15 -22.88
CA SER A 34 -5.06 -52.54 -22.65
C SER A 34 -4.98 -51.11 -23.20
N ALA A 35 -5.44 -50.89 -24.43
CA ALA A 35 -5.44 -49.56 -25.05
C ALA A 35 -6.34 -48.57 -24.30
N LEU A 36 -7.49 -49.01 -23.80
CA LEU A 36 -8.39 -48.21 -22.96
C LEU A 36 -7.74 -47.87 -21.63
N LYS A 37 -7.02 -48.82 -21.03
CA LYS A 37 -6.26 -48.60 -19.79
C LYS A 37 -5.15 -47.56 -19.99
N ASP A 38 -4.41 -47.64 -21.08
CA ASP A 38 -3.34 -46.68 -21.39
C ASP A 38 -3.91 -45.29 -21.70
N LEU A 39 -5.06 -45.23 -22.39
CA LEU A 39 -5.77 -43.98 -22.64
C LEU A 39 -6.28 -43.36 -21.32
N ALA A 40 -6.79 -44.17 -20.40
CA ALA A 40 -7.20 -43.71 -19.08
C ALA A 40 -6.01 -43.18 -18.26
N ALA A 41 -4.83 -43.81 -18.37
CA ALA A 41 -3.61 -43.33 -17.75
C ALA A 41 -3.14 -41.98 -18.33
N ALA A 42 -3.13 -41.83 -19.65
CA ALA A 42 -2.78 -40.56 -20.32
C ALA A 42 -3.79 -39.43 -20.01
N GLN A 43 -5.06 -39.78 -19.83
CA GLN A 43 -6.09 -38.82 -19.42
C GLN A 43 -5.90 -38.37 -17.96
N ALA A 44 -5.32 -39.21 -17.11
CA ALA A 44 -4.94 -38.84 -15.75
C ALA A 44 -3.76 -37.86 -15.72
N GLU A 45 -2.77 -37.99 -16.63
CA GLU A 45 -1.69 -37.00 -16.79
C GLU A 45 -2.21 -35.64 -17.28
N LYS A 46 -3.23 -35.61 -18.15
CA LYS A 46 -3.90 -34.35 -18.53
C LYS A 46 -4.58 -33.63 -17.36
N ALA A 47 -4.84 -34.30 -16.23
CA ALA A 47 -5.35 -33.64 -15.03
C ALA A 47 -4.29 -32.75 -14.33
N ASP A 48 -3.00 -32.87 -14.70
CA ASP A 48 -1.92 -31.99 -14.25
C ASP A 48 -2.12 -30.52 -14.69
N GLN A 49 -2.96 -30.28 -15.71
CA GLN A 49 -3.35 -28.92 -16.14
C GLN A 49 -4.07 -28.14 -15.03
N THR A 50 -4.78 -28.84 -14.14
CA THR A 50 -5.46 -28.24 -12.97
C THR A 50 -4.46 -27.63 -11.99
N ALA A 51 -3.26 -28.20 -11.88
CA ALA A 51 -2.20 -27.68 -11.01
C ALA A 51 -1.57 -26.41 -11.58
N LEU A 52 -1.47 -26.30 -12.91
CA LEU A 52 -1.01 -25.10 -13.61
C LEU A 52 -2.00 -23.93 -13.48
N ASP A 53 -3.30 -24.19 -13.60
CA ASP A 53 -4.33 -23.16 -13.42
C ASP A 53 -4.43 -22.69 -11.96
N ALA A 54 -4.24 -23.61 -11.00
CA ALA A 54 -4.15 -23.26 -9.58
C ALA A 54 -2.89 -22.44 -9.27
N LEU A 55 -1.74 -22.80 -9.86
CA LEU A 55 -0.49 -22.05 -9.70
C LEU A 55 -0.58 -20.66 -10.35
N ALA A 56 -1.24 -20.54 -11.50
CA ALA A 56 -1.48 -19.26 -12.18
C ALA A 56 -2.40 -18.34 -11.36
N ALA A 57 -3.45 -18.89 -10.74
CA ALA A 57 -4.32 -18.14 -9.83
C ALA A 57 -3.58 -17.68 -8.55
N GLU A 58 -2.67 -18.50 -8.03
CA GLU A 58 -1.87 -18.19 -6.84
C GLU A 58 -0.78 -17.14 -7.13
N VAL A 59 -0.17 -17.18 -8.31
CA VAL A 59 0.79 -16.17 -8.80
C VAL A 59 0.09 -14.80 -9.00
N ALA A 60 -1.14 -14.79 -9.52
CA ALA A 60 -1.92 -13.56 -9.66
C ALA A 60 -2.31 -12.92 -8.30
N LYS A 61 -2.55 -13.73 -7.26
CA LYS A 61 -2.78 -13.26 -5.88
C LYS A 61 -1.52 -12.73 -5.18
N LYS A 62 -0.35 -13.37 -5.40
CA LYS A 62 0.93 -12.93 -4.80
C LYS A 62 1.50 -11.67 -5.44
N ALA A 63 1.27 -11.46 -6.74
CA ALA A 63 1.72 -10.26 -7.43
C ALA A 63 1.00 -8.98 -6.95
N THR A 64 -0.25 -9.09 -6.49
CA THR A 64 -1.02 -7.95 -5.98
C THR A 64 -0.68 -7.59 -4.54
N THR A 65 -0.33 -8.57 -3.68
CA THR A 65 0.00 -8.31 -2.26
C THR A 65 1.40 -7.73 -2.06
N ALA A 66 2.43 -8.24 -2.75
CA ALA A 66 3.78 -7.71 -2.59
C ALA A 66 3.91 -6.27 -3.12
N ALA A 67 3.24 -5.98 -4.24
CA ALA A 67 3.20 -4.63 -4.80
C ALA A 67 2.40 -3.66 -3.91
N LEU A 68 1.29 -4.11 -3.31
CA LEU A 68 0.49 -3.30 -2.39
C LEU A 68 1.24 -3.04 -1.08
N GLU A 69 1.93 -4.03 -0.52
CA GLU A 69 2.81 -3.87 0.65
C GLU A 69 3.97 -2.91 0.36
N ALA A 70 4.62 -3.05 -0.80
CA ALA A 70 5.67 -2.14 -1.22
C ALA A 70 5.14 -0.70 -1.41
N LEU A 71 3.95 -0.54 -2.00
CA LEU A 71 3.30 0.75 -2.17
C LEU A 71 2.87 1.35 -0.82
N SER A 72 2.30 0.55 0.09
CA SER A 72 1.91 0.95 1.44
C SER A 72 3.13 1.41 2.25
N LYS A 73 4.22 0.63 2.23
CA LYS A 73 5.48 0.98 2.87
C LYS A 73 6.08 2.26 2.26
N LYS A 74 5.99 2.42 0.94
CA LYS A 74 6.40 3.66 0.26
C LYS A 74 5.53 4.84 0.69
N LEU A 75 4.21 4.68 0.74
CA LEU A 75 3.27 5.71 1.19
C LEU A 75 3.53 6.13 2.65
N ALA A 76 3.78 5.16 3.53
CA ALA A 76 4.14 5.41 4.93
C ALA A 76 5.49 6.12 5.08
N SER A 77 6.42 5.89 4.14
CA SER A 77 7.72 6.56 4.12
C SER A 77 7.68 7.95 3.47
N MET A 78 6.62 8.28 2.73
CA MET A 78 6.50 9.60 2.12
C MET A 78 6.16 10.66 3.18
N PRO A 79 6.90 11.77 3.25
CA PRO A 79 6.57 12.87 4.14
C PRO A 79 5.20 13.42 3.75
N CYS A 80 4.20 13.24 4.62
CA CYS A 80 2.87 13.81 4.42
C CYS A 80 2.88 15.23 4.98
N LEU A 81 2.71 16.19 4.08
CA LEU A 81 2.68 17.61 4.40
C LEU A 81 1.23 18.10 4.42
N VAL A 82 0.81 18.65 5.54
CA VAL A 82 -0.47 19.35 5.69
C VAL A 82 -0.17 20.84 5.71
N THR A 83 -0.86 21.59 4.87
CA THR A 83 -0.78 23.05 4.85
C THR A 83 -2.11 23.65 5.28
N GLY A 84 -2.08 24.87 5.78
CA GLY A 84 -3.29 25.59 6.09
C GLY A 84 -2.98 26.97 6.61
N THR A 85 -4.03 27.66 7.03
CA THR A 85 -3.95 29.00 7.58
C THR A 85 -4.77 29.10 8.85
N TYR A 86 -4.44 30.08 9.68
CA TYR A 86 -5.31 30.50 10.77
C TYR A 86 -5.22 32.01 10.95
N THR A 87 -6.33 32.60 11.37
CA THR A 87 -6.37 33.99 11.83
C THR A 87 -6.21 33.99 13.35
N GLY A 88 -5.26 34.79 13.84
CA GLY A 88 -5.03 34.94 15.27
C GLY A 88 -6.22 35.61 15.95
N ASP A 89 -6.50 35.20 17.18
CA ASP A 89 -7.64 35.71 17.97
C ASP A 89 -7.20 36.61 19.14
N GLY A 90 -5.90 36.78 19.36
CA GLY A 90 -5.34 37.58 20.45
C GLY A 90 -5.38 36.92 21.82
N ALA A 91 -5.85 35.68 21.94
CA ALA A 91 -5.77 34.94 23.20
C ALA A 91 -4.31 34.63 23.56
N GLU A 92 -3.98 34.65 24.85
CA GLU A 92 -2.61 34.39 25.34
C GLU A 92 -2.03 33.08 24.83
N SER A 93 -2.88 32.06 24.68
CA SER A 93 -2.54 30.85 23.93
C SER A 93 -3.76 30.23 23.26
N ARG A 94 -3.54 29.53 22.15
CA ARG A 94 -4.57 28.80 21.41
C ARG A 94 -4.01 27.53 20.80
N LEU A 95 -4.74 26.42 20.93
CA LEU A 95 -4.46 25.18 20.20
C LEU A 95 -5.08 25.24 18.81
N ILE A 96 -4.27 25.01 17.78
CA ILE A 96 -4.72 24.75 16.41
C ILE A 96 -4.75 23.23 16.23
N SER A 97 -5.96 22.68 16.10
CA SER A 97 -6.18 21.24 15.99
C SER A 97 -5.97 20.76 14.56
N LEU A 98 -5.12 19.76 14.38
CA LEU A 98 -4.86 19.07 13.12
C LEU A 98 -5.33 17.60 13.16
N GLY A 99 -5.67 17.08 14.34
CA GLY A 99 -6.02 15.67 14.56
C GLY A 99 -4.83 14.71 14.60
N PHE A 100 -3.60 15.24 14.59
CA PHE A 100 -2.36 14.47 14.75
C PHE A 100 -1.27 15.37 15.35
N GLN A 101 -0.19 14.77 15.87
CA GLN A 101 0.99 15.49 16.32
C GLN A 101 1.97 15.72 15.15
N PRO A 102 2.26 16.97 14.76
CA PRO A 102 3.25 17.23 13.73
C PRO A 102 4.66 16.78 14.13
N LYS A 103 5.40 16.11 13.24
CA LYS A 103 6.84 15.82 13.40
C LYS A 103 7.70 17.06 13.17
N ALA A 104 7.24 17.96 12.32
CA ALA A 104 7.79 19.29 12.12
C ALA A 104 6.66 20.26 11.82
N LEU A 105 6.78 21.48 12.32
CA LEU A 105 5.82 22.56 12.12
C LEU A 105 6.57 23.83 11.76
N LEU A 106 6.27 24.41 10.61
CA LEU A 106 6.68 25.77 10.26
C LEU A 106 5.45 26.67 10.27
N VAL A 107 5.52 27.79 10.97
CA VAL A 107 4.51 28.86 10.90
C VAL A 107 5.17 30.16 10.47
N MET A 108 4.52 30.87 9.56
CA MET A 108 4.95 32.18 9.07
C MET A 108 3.73 33.10 8.96
N THR A 109 3.94 34.42 8.91
CA THR A 109 2.90 35.36 8.52
C THR A 109 2.48 35.13 7.06
N ASP A 110 1.33 35.69 6.68
CA ASP A 110 0.92 35.75 5.27
C ASP A 110 1.91 36.52 4.37
N GLU A 111 2.64 37.47 4.95
CA GLU A 111 3.77 38.18 4.31
C GLU A 111 5.06 37.34 4.20
N GLY A 112 5.07 36.11 4.73
CA GLY A 112 6.15 35.14 4.50
C GLY A 112 7.35 35.25 5.43
N TYR A 113 7.23 35.88 6.60
CA TYR A 113 8.29 35.92 7.62
C TYR A 113 7.83 35.30 8.94
N SER A 114 8.76 34.71 9.69
CA SER A 114 8.51 34.16 11.03
C SER A 114 8.86 35.13 12.15
N ALA A 115 9.63 36.16 11.85
CA ALA A 115 9.95 37.29 12.71
C ALA A 115 10.11 38.53 11.85
N ARG A 116 9.67 39.68 12.33
CA ARG A 116 9.71 40.92 11.53
C ARG A 116 11.13 41.49 11.53
N PRO A 117 11.67 41.87 10.36
CA PRO A 117 13.01 42.46 10.29
C PRO A 117 13.09 43.74 11.14
N TYR A 118 14.19 43.90 11.88
CA TYR A 118 14.49 45.11 12.68
C TYR A 118 13.62 45.35 13.92
N THR A 119 12.71 44.44 14.23
CA THR A 119 11.88 44.45 15.44
C THR A 119 11.98 43.08 16.10
N ASP A 120 11.98 43.00 17.42
CA ASP A 120 11.99 41.72 18.15
C ASP A 120 10.62 41.03 18.11
N ASP A 121 9.79 41.26 17.09
CA ASP A 121 8.45 40.68 16.95
C ASP A 121 8.53 39.27 16.35
N TYR A 122 8.09 38.27 17.11
CA TYR A 122 8.11 36.86 16.72
C TYR A 122 6.72 36.33 16.39
N TYR A 123 6.49 35.95 15.13
CA TYR A 123 5.19 35.53 14.59
C TYR A 123 5.10 34.02 14.37
N GLY A 124 6.22 33.32 14.38
CA GLY A 124 6.24 31.88 14.19
C GLY A 124 7.64 31.31 14.18
N GLY A 125 7.90 30.35 13.29
CA GLY A 125 9.16 29.64 13.17
C GLY A 125 8.99 28.14 13.01
N LEU A 126 10.12 27.42 13.08
CA LEU A 126 10.16 25.96 12.97
C LEU A 126 10.17 25.32 14.37
N ALA A 127 9.13 24.58 14.70
CA ALA A 127 9.01 23.78 15.92
C ALA A 127 9.05 22.28 15.60
N LEU A 128 9.62 21.50 16.52
CA LEU A 128 9.59 20.03 16.50
C LEU A 128 9.01 19.53 17.84
N PRO A 129 8.53 18.27 17.94
CA PRO A 129 8.16 17.66 19.22
C PRO A 129 9.26 17.82 20.28
N GLY A 130 8.90 18.41 21.42
CA GLY A 130 9.86 18.70 22.51
C GLY A 130 10.88 19.81 22.21
N LYS A 131 10.85 20.43 21.02
CA LYS A 131 11.73 21.55 20.62
C LYS A 131 10.88 22.72 20.12
N PRO A 132 10.29 23.49 21.05
CA PRO A 132 9.42 24.62 20.70
C PRO A 132 10.21 25.82 20.20
N VAL A 133 9.52 26.73 19.51
CA VAL A 133 10.05 28.08 19.27
C VAL A 133 9.81 28.90 20.52
N CYS A 134 10.88 29.37 21.14
CA CYS A 134 10.81 30.13 22.38
C CYS A 134 11.96 31.15 22.48
N LEU A 135 11.73 32.19 23.27
CA LEU A 135 12.73 33.15 23.69
C LEU A 135 13.17 32.79 25.10
N LYS A 136 14.49 32.67 25.30
CA LYS A 136 15.08 32.50 26.62
C LYS A 136 15.54 33.86 27.10
N THR A 137 14.91 34.36 28.15
CA THR A 137 15.25 35.63 28.81
C THR A 137 15.80 35.36 30.20
N VAL A 138 16.37 36.38 30.84
CA VAL A 138 16.79 36.30 32.25
C VAL A 138 15.62 36.08 33.22
N TYR A 139 14.39 36.34 32.78
CA TYR A 139 13.16 36.21 33.58
C TYR A 139 12.38 34.92 33.32
N GLY A 140 12.82 34.11 32.36
CA GLY A 140 12.17 32.83 32.03
C GLY A 140 12.14 32.54 30.53
N THR A 141 11.28 31.59 30.16
CA THR A 141 11.09 31.16 28.77
C THR A 141 9.72 31.64 28.27
N ASP A 142 9.72 32.36 27.16
CA ASP A 142 8.50 32.78 26.47
C ASP A 142 8.28 31.94 25.23
N TYR A 143 7.14 31.26 25.14
CA TYR A 143 6.84 30.36 24.04
C TYR A 143 6.14 31.11 22.91
N ILE A 144 6.58 30.85 21.67
CA ILE A 144 5.98 31.39 20.44
C ILE A 144 5.19 30.27 19.77
N LEU A 145 5.73 29.05 19.71
CA LEU A 145 5.07 27.88 19.14
C LEU A 145 5.47 26.62 19.90
N THR A 146 4.51 25.76 20.19
CA THR A 146 4.75 24.43 20.75
C THR A 146 3.98 23.38 19.95
N VAL A 147 4.59 22.21 19.76
CA VAL A 147 3.94 21.06 19.11
C VAL A 147 3.23 20.22 20.17
N GLU A 148 1.96 19.89 19.94
CA GLU A 148 1.12 19.11 20.86
C GLU A 148 0.55 17.86 20.18
N SER A 149 -0.01 16.93 20.96
CA SER A 149 -0.46 15.62 20.47
C SER A 149 -1.56 15.67 19.40
N GLN A 150 -2.32 16.77 19.34
CA GLN A 150 -3.43 16.98 18.42
C GLN A 150 -3.19 18.11 17.40
N GLY A 151 -2.00 18.72 17.41
CA GLY A 151 -1.67 19.83 16.52
C GLY A 151 -0.55 20.69 17.09
N PHE A 152 -0.80 21.99 17.21
CA PHE A 152 0.20 22.92 17.74
C PHE A 152 -0.45 24.08 18.47
N ARG A 153 0.26 24.62 19.45
CA ARG A 153 -0.20 25.79 20.21
C ARG A 153 0.59 27.03 19.83
N VAL A 154 -0.16 28.10 19.64
CA VAL A 154 0.30 29.45 19.33
C VAL A 154 0.07 30.33 20.56
N TYR A 155 0.78 31.45 20.63
CA TYR A 155 0.82 32.32 21.80
C TYR A 155 0.76 33.79 21.40
N TYR A 156 0.26 34.62 22.31
CA TYR A 156 0.23 36.07 22.15
C TYR A 156 0.62 36.76 23.45
N ASN A 157 1.65 37.60 23.38
CA ASN A 157 2.03 38.51 24.45
C ASN A 157 2.77 39.71 23.85
N LYS A 158 2.07 40.84 23.74
CA LYS A 158 2.62 42.08 23.16
C LYS A 158 3.83 42.61 23.94
N SER A 159 3.83 42.52 25.27
CA SER A 159 4.93 43.02 26.11
C SER A 159 6.21 42.20 25.97
N LYS A 160 6.10 40.97 25.49
CA LYS A 160 7.22 40.03 25.29
C LYS A 160 7.50 39.77 23.81
N TYR A 161 6.88 40.57 22.94
CA TYR A 161 7.01 40.50 21.50
C TYR A 161 6.65 39.13 20.88
N VAL A 162 5.72 38.40 21.52
CA VAL A 162 5.20 37.13 21.04
C VAL A 162 3.90 37.40 20.29
N PHE A 163 3.88 37.10 18.99
CA PHE A 163 2.81 37.47 18.07
C PHE A 163 2.40 36.30 17.16
N SER A 164 2.50 35.04 17.56
CA SER A 164 2.01 33.93 16.73
C SER A 164 0.49 33.75 16.76
N ASN A 165 -0.21 34.49 17.63
CA ASN A 165 -1.67 34.49 17.72
C ASN A 165 -2.24 35.93 17.80
N GLN A 166 -1.59 36.90 17.12
CA GLN A 166 -2.07 38.28 17.14
C GLN A 166 -3.45 38.38 16.49
N LYS A 167 -4.36 39.10 17.17
CA LYS A 167 -5.73 39.30 16.68
C LYS A 167 -5.74 39.87 15.26
N GLU A 168 -6.57 39.29 14.39
CA GLU A 168 -6.80 39.71 13.00
C GLU A 168 -5.60 39.54 12.06
N PHE A 169 -4.48 38.99 12.53
CA PHE A 169 -3.33 38.63 11.68
C PHE A 169 -3.51 37.22 11.12
N ASN A 170 -3.10 37.03 9.86
CA ASN A 170 -3.15 35.74 9.20
C ASN A 170 -1.77 35.06 9.20
N TYR A 171 -1.81 33.75 9.42
CA TYR A 171 -0.64 32.91 9.48
C TYR A 171 -0.81 31.73 8.56
N HIS A 172 0.29 31.31 7.93
CA HIS A 172 0.39 30.11 7.14
C HIS A 172 1.20 29.07 7.90
N TYR A 173 0.78 27.81 7.85
CA TYR A 173 1.53 26.72 8.44
C TYR A 173 1.79 25.58 7.46
N LEU A 174 2.93 24.92 7.68
CA LEU A 174 3.34 23.66 7.10
C LEU A 174 3.55 22.66 8.24
N ALA A 175 2.76 21.59 8.28
CA ALA A 175 2.82 20.56 9.31
C ALA A 175 3.11 19.19 8.69
N TRP A 176 4.24 18.60 9.06
CA TRP A 176 4.60 17.25 8.66
C TRP A 176 3.97 16.23 9.60
N LYS A 177 3.28 15.24 9.05
CA LYS A 177 2.69 14.12 9.80
C LYS A 177 3.70 13.02 10.14
#